data_AF-A0A9D1YY40-F1
#
_entry.id   AF-A0A9D1YY40-F1
#
_cell.length_a   1.000
_cell.length_b   1.000
_cell.length_c   1.000
_cell.angle_alpha   90.00
_cell.angle_beta   90.00
_cell.angle_gamma   90.00
#
_symmetry.space_group_name_H-M   'P 1'
#
loop_
_entity.id
_entity.type
_entity.pdbx_description
1 polymer ?
#
loop_
_entity_poly.entity_id
_entity_poly.type
_entity_poly.pdbx_seq_one_letter_code
_entity_poly.pdbx_strand_id
1 'polypeptide(L)'
;MSLDMSFEFDAVDFVTSDTHFGHVRIIELAHRPFAEVTEMDEEIVRRWNAVVAPDDVVLHLGDVALGPIATPLQITERLNGR
;
A
#
# COMPACT_ATOMS: atom_id res chain seq x y z
N MET A 1 22.55 -2.58 27.64
CA MET A 1 22.48 -2.86 26.20
C MET A 1 21.27 -2.11 25.66
N SER A 2 21.47 -0.89 25.20
CA SER A 2 20.49 -0.19 24.37
C SER A 2 20.52 -0.86 23.01
N LEU A 3 19.42 -1.49 22.59
CA LEU A 3 19.23 -1.80 21.19
C LEU A 3 19.17 -0.46 20.46
N ASP A 4 20.18 -0.20 19.64
CA ASP A 4 20.04 0.78 18.58
C ASP A 4 18.94 0.24 17.65
N MET A 5 17.74 0.82 17.77
CA MET A 5 16.63 0.58 16.85
C MET A 5 16.75 1.53 15.66
N SER A 6 17.93 1.60 15.04
CA SER A 6 18.11 2.32 13.80
C SER A 6 17.39 1.53 12.70
N PHE A 7 16.53 2.22 11.96
CA PHE A 7 15.93 1.66 10.75
C PHE A 7 17.00 1.66 9.66
N GLU A 8 17.28 0.48 9.09
CA GLU A 8 18.29 0.31 8.04
C GLU A 8 17.68 0.63 6.67
N PHE A 9 17.82 1.88 6.23
CA PHE A 9 17.28 2.33 4.95
C PHE A 9 17.88 1.59 3.74
N ASP A 10 19.11 1.09 3.86
CA ASP A 10 19.78 0.34 2.79
C ASP A 10 19.14 -1.03 2.54
N ALA A 11 18.28 -1.50 3.45
CA ALA A 11 17.51 -2.72 3.30
C ALA A 11 16.14 -2.52 2.63
N VAL A 12 15.82 -1.31 2.15
CA VAL A 12 14.54 -0.99 1.49
C VAL A 12 14.65 -1.11 -0.03
N ASP A 13 13.85 -1.98 -0.63
CA ASP A 13 13.81 -2.18 -2.08
C ASP A 13 12.90 -1.14 -2.77
N PHE A 14 11.75 -0.83 -2.17
CA PHE A 14 10.78 0.12 -2.70
C PHE A 14 10.26 1.09 -1.63
N VAL A 15 9.92 2.30 -2.08
CA VAL A 15 9.25 3.33 -1.27
C VAL A 15 7.98 3.77 -1.97
N THR A 16 6.87 3.85 -1.24
CA THR A 16 5.59 4.31 -1.79
C THR A 16 4.70 4.93 -0.70
N SER A 17 3.56 5.47 -1.09
CA SER A 17 2.58 6.08 -0.19
C SER A 17 1.21 6.18 -0.86
N ASP A 18 0.19 6.56 -0.09
CA ASP A 18 -1.12 6.99 -0.61
C ASP A 18 -1.85 5.92 -1.42
N THR A 19 -1.74 4.62 -1.10
CA THR A 19 -2.55 3.58 -1.76
C THR A 19 -4.05 3.86 -1.58
N HIS A 20 -4.46 4.40 -0.43
CA HIS A 20 -5.83 4.80 -0.15
C HIS A 20 -6.87 3.69 -0.38
N PHE A 21 -6.56 2.45 0.00
CA PHE A 21 -7.48 1.33 -0.12
C PHE A 21 -8.83 1.63 0.54
N GLY A 22 -9.94 1.33 -0.15
CA GLY A 22 -11.29 1.60 0.33
C GLY A 22 -11.72 3.09 0.37
N HIS A 23 -10.85 4.04 -0.02
CA HIS A 23 -11.18 5.47 0.01
C HIS A 23 -11.99 5.89 -1.23
N VAL A 24 -13.29 5.65 -1.25
CA VAL A 24 -14.19 5.98 -2.40
C VAL A 24 -13.98 7.41 -2.94
N ARG A 25 -13.87 8.42 -2.06
CA ARG A 25 -13.72 9.83 -2.46
C ARG A 25 -12.37 10.16 -3.09
N ILE A 26 -11.33 9.33 -2.92
CA ILE A 26 -10.00 9.61 -3.48
C ILE A 26 -10.01 9.57 -5.02
N ILE A 27 -10.92 8.79 -5.60
CA ILE A 27 -11.09 8.70 -7.05
C ILE A 27 -11.36 10.09 -7.63
N GLU A 28 -12.32 10.81 -7.06
CA GLU A 28 -12.66 12.17 -7.48
C GLU A 28 -11.55 13.17 -7.06
N LEU A 29 -11.15 13.15 -5.78
CA LEU A 29 -10.25 14.17 -5.22
C LEU A 29 -8.85 14.16 -5.85
N ALA A 30 -8.36 12.99 -6.23
CA ALA A 30 -7.05 12.81 -6.86
C ALA A 30 -7.15 12.50 -8.37
N HIS A 31 -8.33 12.62 -8.97
CA HIS A 31 -8.58 12.33 -10.40
C HIS A 31 -8.08 10.93 -10.82
N ARG A 32 -8.27 9.92 -9.98
CA ARG A 32 -7.88 8.55 -10.33
C ARG A 32 -8.85 8.00 -11.39
N PRO A 33 -8.35 7.27 -12.41
CA PRO A 33 -9.15 6.88 -13.56
C PRO A 33 -9.95 5.58 -13.29
N PHE A 34 -10.76 5.56 -12.24
CA PHE A 34 -11.58 4.40 -11.85
C PHE A 34 -13.03 4.82 -11.62
N ALA A 35 -13.97 3.94 -11.96
CA ALA A 35 -15.38 4.20 -11.68
C ALA A 35 -15.75 3.80 -10.25
N GLU A 36 -15.11 2.74 -9.73
CA GLU A 36 -15.44 2.13 -8.45
C GLU A 36 -14.19 1.91 -7.58
N VAL A 37 -14.34 1.98 -6.26
CA VAL A 37 -13.23 1.79 -5.32
C VAL A 37 -12.65 0.38 -5.40
N THR A 38 -13.50 -0.63 -5.60
CA THR A 38 -13.07 -2.02 -5.75
C THR A 38 -12.19 -2.19 -6.99
N GLU A 39 -12.52 -1.52 -8.10
CA GLU A 39 -11.71 -1.57 -9.33
C GLU A 39 -10.32 -0.96 -9.08
N MET A 40 -10.27 0.18 -8.40
CA MET A 40 -9.03 0.84 -8.01
C MET A 40 -8.18 -0.08 -7.11
N ASP A 41 -8.78 -0.64 -6.05
CA ASP A 41 -8.09 -1.49 -5.08
C ASP A 41 -7.49 -2.74 -5.76
N GLU A 42 -8.25 -3.40 -6.64
CA GLU A 42 -7.78 -4.55 -7.42
C GLU A 42 -6.63 -4.18 -8.38
N GLU A 43 -6.73 -3.03 -9.04
CA GLU A 43 -5.68 -2.58 -9.96
C GLU A 43 -4.39 -2.21 -9.23
N ILE A 44 -4.49 -1.62 -8.03
CA ILE A 44 -3.32 -1.36 -7.17
C ILE A 44 -2.65 -2.68 -6.79
N VAL A 45 -3.39 -3.68 -6.31
CA VAL A 45 -2.84 -5.01 -5.95
C VAL A 45 -2.17 -5.65 -7.16
N ARG A 46 -2.82 -5.61 -8.34
CA ARG A 46 -2.27 -6.19 -9.57
C ARG A 46 -0.95 -5.53 -9.97
N ARG A 47 -0.89 -4.19 -9.94
CA ARG A 47 0.33 -3.44 -10.30
C ARG A 47 1.44 -3.63 -9.29
N TRP A 48 1.10 -3.63 -8.00
CA TRP A 48 2.04 -3.89 -6.92
C TRP A 48 2.73 -5.24 -7.11
N ASN A 49 1.96 -6.32 -7.24
CA ASN A 49 2.49 -7.68 -7.35
C ASN A 49 3.19 -7.97 -8.69
N ALA A 50 3.02 -7.11 -9.69
CA ALA A 50 3.76 -7.19 -10.95
C ALA A 50 5.18 -6.63 -10.84
N VAL A 51 5.49 -5.87 -9.79
CA VAL A 51 6.78 -5.19 -9.59
C VAL A 51 7.49 -5.69 -8.34
N VAL A 52 6.76 -5.83 -7.23
CA VAL A 52 7.29 -6.22 -5.92
C VAL A 52 7.30 -7.74 -5.81
N ALA A 53 8.46 -8.32 -5.51
CA ALA A 53 8.64 -9.73 -5.20
C ALA A 53 8.26 -10.03 -3.73
N PRO A 54 7.90 -11.28 -3.39
CA PRO A 54 7.45 -11.62 -2.04
C PRO A 54 8.40 -11.26 -0.90
N ASP A 55 9.72 -11.24 -1.14
CA ASP A 55 10.74 -11.00 -0.11
C ASP A 55 11.26 -9.55 -0.06
N ASP A 56 10.83 -8.71 -1.00
CA ASP A 56 11.23 -7.29 -1.08
C ASP A 56 10.70 -6.51 0.13
N VAL A 57 11.46 -5.53 0.61
CA VAL A 57 11.02 -4.58 1.64
C VAL A 57 10.36 -3.38 0.99
N VAL A 58 9.12 -3.10 1.39
CA VAL A 58 8.42 -1.90 0.94
C VAL A 58 8.17 -0.96 2.11
N LEU A 59 8.84 0.21 2.08
CA LEU A 59 8.56 1.28 3.02
C LEU A 59 7.35 2.09 2.54
N HIS A 60 6.20 1.90 3.19
CA HIS A 60 4.98 2.67 2.92
C HIS A 60 4.87 3.89 3.85
N LEU A 61 4.81 5.11 3.30
CA LEU A 61 4.97 6.35 4.08
C LEU A 61 3.68 6.94 4.69
N GLY A 62 2.53 6.30 4.49
CA GLY A 62 1.26 6.72 5.09
C GLY A 62 0.08 6.63 4.12
N ASP A 63 -1.12 6.93 4.62
CA ASP A 63 -2.37 6.94 3.84
C ASP A 63 -2.66 5.62 3.10
N VAL A 64 -2.44 4.51 3.82
CA VAL A 64 -2.61 3.13 3.32
C VAL A 64 -4.07 2.85 2.94
N ALA A 65 -5.01 3.16 3.83
CA ALA A 65 -6.42 2.76 3.72
C ALA A 65 -7.35 3.74 4.45
N LEU A 66 -8.62 3.83 4.00
CA LEU A 66 -9.68 4.59 4.67
C LEU A 66 -10.98 3.77 4.74
N GLY A 67 -11.66 3.82 5.89
CA GLY A 67 -12.93 3.14 6.13
C GLY A 67 -12.92 2.39 7.46
N PRO A 68 -13.90 1.49 7.71
CA PRO A 68 -13.85 0.56 8.82
C PRO A 68 -12.58 -0.31 8.68
N ILE A 69 -11.53 0.08 9.41
CA ILE A 69 -10.13 -0.35 9.31
C ILE A 69 -9.96 -1.86 9.02
N ALA A 70 -10.80 -2.71 9.62
CA ALA A 70 -10.75 -4.16 9.44
C ALA A 70 -10.91 -4.64 7.99
N THR A 71 -11.65 -3.92 7.14
CA THR A 71 -11.94 -4.38 5.78
C THR A 71 -10.86 -3.98 4.76
N PRO A 72 -10.45 -2.70 4.63
CA PRO A 72 -9.48 -2.32 3.62
C PRO A 72 -8.03 -2.68 4.00
N LEU A 73 -7.71 -2.88 5.29
CA LEU A 73 -6.38 -3.42 5.66
C LEU A 73 -6.18 -4.87 5.24
N GLN A 74 -7.24 -5.68 5.14
CA GLN A 74 -7.10 -7.05 4.61
C GLN A 74 -6.61 -7.07 3.16
N ILE A 75 -6.74 -5.96 2.42
CA ILE A 75 -6.19 -5.86 1.07
C ILE A 75 -4.65 -5.89 1.12
N THR A 76 -4.01 -5.39 2.19
CA THR A 76 -2.55 -5.41 2.29
C THR A 76 -1.99 -6.82 2.43
N GLU A 77 -2.78 -7.78 2.91
CA GLU A 77 -2.39 -9.21 2.96
C GLU A 77 -2.22 -9.83 1.56
N ARG A 78 -2.71 -9.16 0.53
CA ARG A 78 -2.62 -9.60 -0.87
C ARG A 78 -1.41 -9.01 -1.59
N LEU A 79 -0.67 -8.10 -0.95
CA LEU A 79 0.50 -7.44 -1.52
C LEU A 79 1.74 -8.30 -1.28
N ASN A 80 2.58 -8.43 -2.30
CA ASN A 80 3.93 -8.97 -2.16
C ASN A 80 4.80 -8.02 -1.34
N GLY A 81 5.86 -8.55 -0.75
CA GLY A 81 6.80 -7.79 0.05
C GLY A 81 6.44 -7.81 1.53
N ARG A 82 7.39 -7.32 2.33
CA ARG A 82 7.34 -7.24 3.79
C ARG A 82 7.31 -5.82 4.31
#